data_AF-A0A2V8DJU5-F1
#
_entry.id   AF-A0A2V8DJU5-F1
#
_cell.length_a   1.000
_cell.length_b   1.000
_cell.length_c   1.000
_cell.angle_alpha   90.00
_cell.angle_beta   90.00
_cell.angle_gamma   90.00
#
_symmetry.space_group_name_H-M   'P 1'
#
loop_
_entity.id
_entity.type
_entity.pdbx_description
1 polymer ?
#
loop_
_entity_poly.entity_id
_entity_poly.type
_entity_poly.pdbx_seq_one_letter_code
_entity_poly.pdbx_strand_id
1 'polypeptide(L)'
;MTPTSRMLGLGGRFVVMWDNHEFSWMGWQSFQRFNGVARPAQTRKVMANQAWFEYQPARVRAHANQSLEQFAAPPVRETPVERFDPNGLDAEPNNLAAIDSLRAYRTLRWGRLVDLIITDQYSHRSEEPTSQIEARALAMPSFPDLLSEEVMRTLDAGRTALDGHPPDVLPSGGTPVANFRKDAPVQTLLGVEQKAWFLDQLRRSRATWKVWGNSLGTLDSRVDPQNLPTGLSAAWPGQGYACFGGGGDYATAYAERGEIYDVVRAEGITGFVTVSGDRHAFWAGLSAKSLPPLPFDPVGVAFITGSVSAPGIVEAYEHRFPKDHPLRALYVADVAGQQKAAVNLLLHHGVRTCLEYQRTGDAAAARRLSNPDLAPHLAFLDMGGHGYAVLRLSADRVECEFVCIPRPSEPTSERDGGPIRYRVVHRAARWPSGGRPRLEQLVVEGDPDLAL
;
A
#
# COMPACT_ATOMS: atom_id res chain seq x y z
N MET A 1 -10.61 -12.17 -27.83
CA MET A 1 -10.77 -11.15 -26.78
C MET A 1 -10.92 -11.89 -25.46
N THR A 2 -9.99 -11.70 -24.53
CA THR A 2 -10.11 -12.23 -23.16
C THR A 2 -11.34 -11.62 -22.46
N PRO A 3 -11.92 -12.27 -21.43
CA PRO A 3 -13.05 -11.72 -20.67
C PRO A 3 -12.80 -10.29 -20.19
N THR A 4 -11.57 -9.99 -19.73
CA THR A 4 -11.11 -8.66 -19.31
C THR A 4 -11.21 -7.60 -20.42
N SER A 5 -10.89 -7.97 -21.67
CA SER A 5 -10.98 -7.06 -22.83
C SER A 5 -12.42 -6.79 -23.28
N ARG A 6 -13.38 -7.68 -22.99
CA ARG A 6 -14.81 -7.41 -23.21
C ARG A 6 -15.41 -6.53 -22.11
N MET A 7 -14.92 -6.67 -20.87
CA MET A 7 -15.50 -5.99 -19.70
C MET A 7 -15.21 -4.49 -19.67
N LEU A 8 -14.07 -4.05 -20.20
CA LEU A 8 -13.67 -2.63 -20.14
C LEU A 8 -14.03 -1.82 -21.40
N GLY A 9 -14.53 -2.44 -22.48
CA GLY A 9 -14.79 -1.74 -23.75
C GLY A 9 -13.56 -1.08 -24.40
N LEU A 10 -12.38 -1.19 -23.78
CA LEU A 10 -11.12 -0.65 -24.24
C LEU A 10 -10.56 -1.59 -25.30
N GLY A 11 -10.48 -1.14 -26.55
CA GLY A 11 -9.63 -1.75 -27.58
C GLY A 11 -8.12 -1.65 -27.28
N GLY A 12 -7.74 -1.48 -26.00
CA GLY A 12 -6.40 -1.23 -25.51
C GLY A 12 -5.60 -2.49 -25.25
N ARG A 13 -4.27 -2.33 -25.23
CA ARG A 13 -3.32 -3.36 -24.83
C ARG A 13 -3.14 -3.28 -23.31
N PHE A 14 -3.22 -4.42 -22.62
CA PHE A 14 -3.05 -4.49 -21.17
C PHE A 14 -1.61 -4.85 -20.80
N VAL A 15 -1.13 -4.24 -19.72
CA VAL A 15 0.10 -4.63 -19.03
C VAL A 15 -0.30 -4.99 -17.62
N VAL A 16 -0.25 -6.28 -17.29
CA VAL A 16 -0.81 -6.81 -16.03
C VAL A 16 0.27 -7.18 -15.01
N MET A 17 -0.06 -7.13 -13.74
CA MET A 17 0.69 -7.69 -12.62
C MET A 17 -0.33 -8.22 -11.61
N TRP A 18 -0.03 -9.34 -10.96
CA TRP A 18 -0.89 -9.89 -9.90
C TRP A 18 -0.71 -9.15 -8.58
N ASP A 19 -1.60 -9.44 -7.65
CA ASP A 19 -1.44 -9.17 -6.23
C ASP A 19 -1.65 -10.48 -5.42
N ASN A 20 -2.01 -10.41 -4.14
CA ASN A 20 -2.16 -11.60 -3.31
C ASN A 20 -3.37 -12.45 -3.72
N HIS A 21 -4.48 -11.84 -4.16
CA HIS A 21 -5.76 -12.52 -4.35
C HIS A 21 -5.77 -13.47 -5.55
N GLU A 22 -4.85 -13.33 -6.50
CA GLU A 22 -4.60 -14.30 -7.57
C GLU A 22 -4.04 -15.64 -7.04
N PHE A 23 -3.49 -15.66 -5.82
CA PHE A 23 -2.99 -16.85 -5.15
C PHE A 23 -3.77 -17.19 -3.87
N SER A 24 -3.68 -16.32 -2.86
CA SER A 24 -4.34 -16.45 -1.56
C SER A 24 -4.27 -15.10 -0.84
N TRP A 25 -5.39 -14.68 -0.23
CA TRP A 25 -5.41 -13.52 0.66
C TRP A 25 -4.33 -13.65 1.74
N MET A 26 -3.55 -12.59 1.95
CA MET A 26 -2.37 -12.55 2.85
C MET A 26 -1.32 -13.64 2.60
N GLY A 27 -1.36 -14.30 1.44
CA GLY A 27 -0.33 -15.25 1.03
C GLY A 27 0.99 -14.53 0.76
N TRP A 28 2.09 -15.25 0.89
CA TRP A 28 3.44 -14.75 0.61
C TRP A 28 4.33 -15.92 0.22
N GLN A 29 5.26 -15.72 -0.72
CA GLN A 29 6.00 -16.82 -1.36
C GLN A 29 5.03 -17.93 -1.82
N SER A 30 5.17 -19.14 -1.29
CA SER A 30 4.23 -20.23 -1.50
C SER A 30 3.38 -20.58 -0.26
N PHE A 31 3.26 -19.66 0.70
CA PHE A 31 2.45 -19.82 1.90
C PHE A 31 1.06 -19.21 1.73
N GLN A 32 0.04 -19.95 2.15
CA GLN A 32 -1.30 -19.39 2.40
C GLN A 32 -1.45 -19.06 3.88
N ARG A 33 -2.30 -18.10 4.20
CA ARG A 33 -2.57 -17.70 5.59
C ARG A 33 -4.05 -17.79 5.92
N PHE A 34 -4.36 -18.50 6.99
CA PHE A 34 -5.72 -18.56 7.55
C PHE A 34 -5.66 -18.51 9.07
N ASN A 35 -6.51 -17.68 9.69
CA ASN A 35 -6.58 -17.51 11.15
C ASN A 35 -5.23 -17.16 11.81
N GLY A 36 -4.40 -16.36 11.12
CA GLY A 36 -3.07 -15.95 11.59
C GLY A 36 -1.96 -16.99 11.37
N VAL A 37 -2.29 -18.19 10.91
CA VAL A 37 -1.33 -19.29 10.74
C VAL A 37 -0.93 -19.41 9.26
N ALA A 38 0.37 -19.28 9.00
CA ALA A 38 0.97 -19.55 7.69
C ALA A 38 1.07 -21.07 7.47
N ARG A 39 0.78 -21.54 6.25
CA ARG A 39 0.83 -22.95 5.87
C ARG A 39 1.46 -23.09 4.49
N PRO A 40 2.34 -24.08 4.26
CA PRO A 40 2.83 -24.38 2.93
C PRO A 40 1.68 -24.66 1.95
N ALA A 41 1.78 -24.09 0.75
CA ALA A 41 0.80 -24.20 -0.32
C ALA A 41 1.48 -24.14 -1.70
N GLN A 42 2.65 -24.79 -1.83
CA GLN A 42 3.47 -24.86 -3.04
C GLN A 42 2.67 -25.24 -4.28
N THR A 43 1.86 -26.32 -4.19
CA THR A 43 1.03 -26.79 -5.31
C THR A 43 0.02 -25.72 -5.72
N ARG A 44 -0.63 -25.06 -4.76
CA ARG A 44 -1.56 -23.96 -5.04
C ARG A 44 -0.87 -22.78 -5.71
N LYS A 45 0.35 -22.41 -5.29
CA LYS A 45 1.10 -21.31 -5.92
C LYS A 45 1.42 -21.63 -7.39
N VAL A 46 1.82 -22.87 -7.70
CA VAL A 46 2.02 -23.30 -9.10
C VAL A 46 0.71 -23.26 -9.90
N MET A 47 -0.39 -23.76 -9.33
CA MET A 47 -1.72 -23.70 -9.97
C MET A 47 -2.19 -22.27 -10.22
N ALA A 48 -1.97 -21.37 -9.26
CA ALA A 48 -2.29 -19.95 -9.38
C ALA A 48 -1.46 -19.28 -10.49
N ASN A 49 -0.16 -19.54 -10.54
CA ASN A 49 0.73 -19.02 -11.58
C ASN A 49 0.33 -19.56 -12.96
N GLN A 50 -0.06 -20.83 -13.08
CA GLN A 50 -0.57 -21.41 -14.32
C GLN A 50 -1.86 -20.72 -14.77
N ALA A 51 -2.85 -20.59 -13.89
CA ALA A 51 -4.11 -19.92 -14.21
C ALA A 51 -3.88 -18.46 -14.62
N TRP A 52 -3.01 -17.75 -13.91
CA TRP A 52 -2.67 -16.38 -14.28
C TRP A 52 -2.01 -16.31 -15.66
N PHE A 53 -1.07 -17.21 -15.97
CA PHE A 53 -0.44 -17.29 -17.30
C PHE A 53 -1.47 -17.55 -18.41
N GLU A 54 -2.41 -18.46 -18.20
CA GLU A 54 -3.39 -18.88 -19.20
C GLU A 54 -4.48 -17.81 -19.46
N TYR A 55 -4.86 -17.04 -18.43
CA TYR A 55 -5.98 -16.11 -18.50
C TYR A 55 -5.58 -14.64 -18.66
N GLN A 56 -4.31 -14.28 -18.40
CA GLN A 56 -3.83 -12.92 -18.53
C GLN A 56 -2.98 -12.68 -19.79
N PRO A 57 -3.15 -11.54 -20.48
CA PRO A 57 -2.37 -11.21 -21.67
C PRO A 57 -0.96 -10.69 -21.33
N ALA A 58 -0.24 -11.36 -20.44
CA ALA A 58 1.01 -10.86 -19.86
C ALA A 58 2.25 -11.12 -20.72
N ARG A 59 2.28 -12.26 -21.44
CA ARG A 59 3.44 -12.77 -22.18
C ARG A 59 4.75 -12.74 -21.35
N VAL A 60 4.71 -13.32 -20.16
CA VAL A 60 5.86 -13.43 -19.25
C VAL A 60 6.23 -14.88 -19.02
N ARG A 61 7.47 -15.13 -18.59
CA ARG A 61 8.05 -16.45 -18.36
C ARG A 61 9.13 -16.35 -17.29
N ALA A 62 9.36 -17.41 -16.52
CA ALA A 62 10.40 -17.41 -15.49
C ALA A 62 11.82 -17.30 -16.07
N HIS A 63 12.06 -18.01 -17.18
CA HIS A 63 13.38 -18.09 -17.81
C HIS A 63 13.30 -17.91 -19.32
N ALA A 64 14.40 -17.44 -19.93
CA ALA A 64 14.45 -17.14 -21.37
C ALA A 64 14.27 -18.37 -22.29
N ASN A 65 14.43 -19.58 -21.76
CA ASN A 65 14.23 -20.84 -22.49
C ASN A 65 12.79 -21.38 -22.37
N GLN A 66 11.95 -20.82 -21.50
CA GLN A 66 10.54 -21.23 -21.37
C GLN A 66 9.68 -20.64 -22.49
N SER A 67 8.59 -21.34 -22.81
CA SER A 67 7.61 -20.92 -23.80
C SER A 67 6.85 -19.67 -23.34
N LEU A 68 6.50 -18.80 -24.29
CA LEU A 68 5.54 -17.71 -24.07
C LEU A 68 4.09 -18.14 -24.35
N GLU A 69 3.90 -19.35 -24.88
CA GLU A 69 2.60 -19.87 -25.32
C GLU A 69 2.09 -21.00 -24.42
N GLN A 70 2.95 -21.61 -23.59
CA GLN A 70 2.62 -22.72 -22.71
C GLN A 70 3.31 -22.57 -21.36
N PHE A 71 2.55 -22.81 -20.29
CA PHE A 71 3.10 -22.88 -18.93
C PHE A 71 3.61 -24.29 -18.66
N ALA A 72 4.85 -24.42 -18.20
CA ALA A 72 5.43 -25.68 -17.78
C ALA A 72 5.43 -25.75 -16.24
N ALA A 73 4.38 -26.32 -15.67
CA ALA A 73 4.22 -26.44 -14.22
C ALA A 73 5.34 -27.33 -13.64
N PRO A 74 6.18 -26.82 -12.71
CA PRO A 74 7.17 -27.64 -12.05
C PRO A 74 6.49 -28.62 -11.09
N PRO A 75 7.02 -29.85 -10.93
CA PRO A 75 6.51 -30.78 -9.94
C PRO A 75 6.85 -30.26 -8.54
N VAL A 76 5.83 -30.01 -7.74
CA VAL A 76 5.96 -29.58 -6.33
C VAL A 76 4.99 -30.34 -5.44
N ARG A 77 5.26 -30.34 -4.14
CA ARG A 77 4.36 -30.83 -3.10
C ARG A 77 4.44 -29.91 -1.87
N GLU A 78 3.36 -29.87 -1.10
CA GLU A 78 3.31 -29.19 0.18
C GLU A 78 4.39 -29.75 1.11
N THR A 79 5.41 -28.94 1.39
CA THR A 79 6.52 -29.30 2.25
C THR A 79 6.65 -28.26 3.36
N PRO A 80 6.66 -28.66 4.65
CA PRO A 80 6.91 -27.75 5.75
C PRO A 80 8.24 -27.03 5.62
N VAL A 81 8.27 -25.80 6.11
CA VAL A 81 9.47 -24.98 6.09
C VAL A 81 10.15 -25.08 7.43
N GLU A 82 11.40 -25.53 7.40
CA GLU A 82 12.20 -25.70 8.62
C GLU A 82 13.05 -24.47 8.93
N ARG A 83 13.46 -23.71 7.91
CA ARG A 83 14.37 -22.55 8.05
C ARG A 83 14.17 -21.55 6.92
N PHE A 84 14.15 -20.27 7.29
CA PHE A 84 14.29 -19.16 6.35
C PHE A 84 15.76 -18.75 6.25
N ASP A 85 16.14 -18.23 5.08
CA ASP A 85 17.45 -17.62 4.89
C ASP A 85 17.58 -16.31 5.70
N PRO A 86 18.79 -15.69 5.75
CA PRO A 86 18.99 -14.43 6.46
C PRO A 86 18.17 -13.23 5.95
N ASN A 87 17.38 -13.37 4.88
CA ASN A 87 16.54 -12.35 4.27
C ASN A 87 15.04 -12.70 4.31
N GLY A 88 14.66 -13.82 4.93
CA GLY A 88 13.26 -14.25 5.05
C GLY A 88 12.75 -15.07 3.87
N LEU A 89 13.62 -15.52 2.95
CA LEU A 89 13.27 -16.43 1.87
C LEU A 89 13.26 -17.88 2.37
N ASP A 90 12.22 -18.63 2.05
CA ASP A 90 12.22 -20.08 2.28
C ASP A 90 13.05 -20.77 1.18
N ALA A 91 14.14 -21.41 1.59
CA ALA A 91 15.06 -22.12 0.71
C ALA A 91 14.63 -23.56 0.39
N GLU A 92 13.46 -24.00 0.89
CA GLU A 92 12.91 -25.31 0.58
C GLU A 92 12.70 -25.47 -0.95
N PRO A 93 13.17 -26.57 -1.57
CA PRO A 93 13.15 -26.72 -3.02
C PRO A 93 11.75 -26.61 -3.68
N ASN A 94 10.68 -27.10 -3.05
CA ASN A 94 9.33 -26.96 -3.59
C ASN A 94 8.85 -25.51 -3.53
N ASN A 95 9.20 -24.74 -2.50
CA ASN A 95 8.92 -23.31 -2.44
C ASN A 95 9.64 -22.56 -3.56
N LEU A 96 10.95 -22.75 -3.70
CA LEU A 96 11.74 -22.11 -4.76
C LEU A 96 11.18 -22.46 -6.15
N ALA A 97 10.91 -23.73 -6.41
CA ALA A 97 10.28 -24.16 -7.67
C ALA A 97 8.90 -23.52 -7.88
N ALA A 98 8.10 -23.35 -6.82
CA ALA A 98 6.77 -22.75 -6.92
C ALA A 98 6.83 -21.23 -7.19
N ILE A 99 7.61 -20.48 -6.43
CA ILE A 99 7.71 -19.01 -6.57
C ILE A 99 8.43 -18.61 -7.85
N ASP A 100 9.42 -19.40 -8.30
CA ASP A 100 10.16 -19.16 -9.54
C ASP A 100 9.50 -19.82 -10.76
N SER A 101 8.34 -20.47 -10.62
CA SER A 101 7.61 -21.02 -11.77
C SER A 101 7.14 -19.95 -12.76
N LEU A 102 7.03 -18.69 -12.33
CA LEU A 102 6.66 -17.56 -13.18
C LEU A 102 7.29 -16.25 -12.69
N ARG A 103 7.97 -15.53 -13.58
CA ARG A 103 8.57 -14.21 -13.29
C ARG A 103 7.81 -13.11 -14.05
N ALA A 104 6.96 -12.38 -13.35
CA ALA A 104 6.14 -11.32 -13.96
C ALA A 104 6.76 -9.92 -13.89
N TYR A 105 7.76 -9.68 -13.04
CA TYR A 105 8.41 -8.37 -12.96
C TYR A 105 9.26 -8.10 -14.21
N ARG A 106 9.24 -6.85 -14.70
CA ARG A 106 9.81 -6.48 -16.00
C ARG A 106 9.82 -4.96 -16.20
N THR A 107 10.59 -4.50 -17.19
CA THR A 107 10.60 -3.09 -17.62
C THR A 107 10.06 -2.95 -19.05
N LEU A 108 9.23 -1.94 -19.28
CA LEU A 108 8.73 -1.56 -20.60
C LEU A 108 9.06 -0.09 -20.87
N ARG A 109 9.56 0.23 -22.06
CA ARG A 109 10.02 1.58 -22.43
C ARG A 109 9.15 2.19 -23.52
N TRP A 110 8.67 3.41 -23.29
CA TRP A 110 8.01 4.25 -24.30
C TRP A 110 8.92 5.41 -24.71
N GLY A 111 9.77 5.12 -25.70
CA GLY A 111 10.74 6.08 -26.23
C GLY A 111 11.65 6.64 -25.13
N ARG A 112 11.84 7.96 -25.13
CA ARG A 112 12.60 8.67 -24.08
C ARG A 112 11.73 9.13 -22.90
N LEU A 113 10.42 8.94 -23.00
CA LEU A 113 9.47 9.55 -22.08
C LEU A 113 9.30 8.73 -20.81
N VAL A 114 9.06 7.42 -20.94
CA VAL A 114 8.68 6.57 -19.81
C VAL A 114 9.48 5.28 -19.81
N ASP A 115 10.03 4.93 -18.65
CA ASP A 115 10.29 3.55 -18.27
C ASP A 115 9.25 3.13 -17.23
N LEU A 116 8.39 2.17 -17.60
CA LEU A 116 7.47 1.50 -16.69
C LEU A 116 8.20 0.28 -16.13
N ILE A 117 8.57 0.35 -14.85
CA ILE A 117 9.30 -0.69 -14.14
C ILE A 117 8.29 -1.37 -13.21
N ILE A 118 7.97 -2.63 -13.49
CA ILE A 118 6.92 -3.37 -12.81
C ILE A 118 7.57 -4.42 -11.92
N THR A 119 7.18 -4.45 -10.66
CA THR A 119 7.70 -5.36 -9.62
C THR A 119 6.63 -6.31 -9.12
N ASP A 120 7.02 -7.47 -8.61
CA ASP A 120 6.15 -8.44 -7.95
C ASP A 120 6.40 -8.41 -6.44
N GLN A 121 5.35 -8.07 -5.69
CA GLN A 121 5.41 -7.82 -4.25
C GLN A 121 5.22 -9.06 -3.38
N TYR A 122 4.95 -10.24 -3.97
CA TYR A 122 4.43 -11.38 -3.23
C TYR A 122 5.24 -12.67 -3.38
N SER A 123 5.92 -12.89 -4.50
CA SER A 123 6.64 -14.16 -4.71
C SER A 123 7.93 -14.28 -3.89
N HIS A 124 8.58 -13.17 -3.52
CA HIS A 124 9.88 -13.19 -2.82
C HIS A 124 9.89 -12.37 -1.52
N ARG A 125 8.72 -11.93 -1.04
CA ARG A 125 8.57 -11.17 0.20
C ARG A 125 8.78 -12.05 1.45
N SER A 126 9.13 -11.43 2.57
CA SER A 126 9.03 -12.07 3.89
C SER A 126 7.58 -12.09 4.39
N GLU A 127 7.34 -12.88 5.44
CA GLU A 127 6.10 -12.77 6.20
C GLU A 127 5.91 -11.34 6.74
N GLU A 128 4.67 -10.84 6.68
CA GLU A 128 4.30 -9.55 7.25
C GLU A 128 4.25 -9.63 8.78
N PRO A 129 5.03 -8.81 9.52
CA PRO A 129 5.18 -8.95 10.97
C PRO A 129 3.89 -8.79 11.77
N THR A 130 3.00 -7.86 11.40
CA THR A 130 1.79 -7.58 12.19
C THR A 130 0.63 -8.55 11.95
N SER A 131 0.76 -9.41 10.96
CA SER A 131 -0.18 -10.49 10.64
C SER A 131 0.21 -11.79 11.34
N GLN A 132 1.40 -11.86 11.95
CA GLN A 132 1.86 -12.99 12.76
C GLN A 132 0.95 -13.22 13.98
N ILE A 133 0.86 -14.47 14.42
CA ILE A 133 -0.04 -14.85 15.51
C ILE A 133 0.34 -14.14 16.81
N GLU A 134 1.64 -13.93 17.02
CA GLU A 134 2.25 -13.22 18.14
C GLU A 134 1.84 -11.74 18.18
N ALA A 135 1.62 -11.12 17.03
CA ALA A 135 1.20 -9.72 16.94
C ALA A 135 -0.18 -9.46 17.56
N ARG A 136 -1.00 -10.50 17.78
CA ARG A 136 -2.28 -10.37 18.52
C ARG A 136 -2.09 -9.83 19.93
N ALA A 137 -0.95 -10.08 20.56
CA ALA A 137 -0.65 -9.56 21.89
C ALA A 137 -0.46 -8.03 21.89
N LEU A 138 -0.24 -7.40 20.73
CA LEU A 138 -0.09 -5.96 20.57
C LEU A 138 -1.43 -5.25 20.34
N ALA A 139 -2.54 -5.98 20.18
CA ALA A 139 -3.85 -5.39 19.97
C ALA A 139 -4.26 -4.53 21.17
N MET A 140 -4.75 -3.32 20.89
CA MET A 140 -5.18 -2.36 21.91
C MET A 140 -6.69 -2.15 21.80
N PRO A 141 -7.53 -2.78 22.65
CA PRO A 141 -8.99 -2.66 22.55
C PRO A 141 -9.51 -1.21 22.59
N SER A 142 -8.84 -0.33 23.35
CA SER A 142 -9.20 1.09 23.43
C SER A 142 -8.81 1.91 22.19
N PHE A 143 -8.03 1.33 21.28
CA PHE A 143 -7.50 1.94 20.05
C PHE A 143 -7.63 0.97 18.87
N PRO A 144 -8.86 0.74 18.36
CA PRO A 144 -9.10 -0.21 17.28
C PRO A 144 -8.22 0.05 16.05
N ASP A 145 -7.66 -1.01 15.48
CA ASP A 145 -6.80 -1.00 14.28
C ASP A 145 -5.48 -0.22 14.40
N LEU A 146 -5.19 0.40 15.55
CA LEU A 146 -3.99 1.19 15.77
C LEU A 146 -2.88 0.36 16.42
N LEU A 147 -1.67 0.53 15.91
CA LEU A 147 -0.42 0.12 16.55
C LEU A 147 0.49 1.34 16.65
N SER A 148 1.37 1.41 17.65
CA SER A 148 2.28 2.55 17.75
C SER A 148 3.35 2.50 16.67
N GLU A 149 3.69 3.67 16.10
CA GLU A 149 4.64 3.76 14.99
C GLU A 149 6.02 3.18 15.38
N GLU A 150 6.46 3.39 16.63
CA GLU A 150 7.71 2.83 17.13
C GLU A 150 7.72 1.30 17.22
N VAL A 151 6.58 0.67 17.55
CA VAL A 151 6.44 -0.79 17.55
C VAL A 151 6.49 -1.30 16.12
N MET A 152 5.77 -0.66 15.19
CA MET A 152 5.76 -1.02 13.77
C MET A 152 7.18 -0.98 13.17
N ARG A 153 7.93 0.10 13.42
CA ARG A 153 9.33 0.25 12.97
C ARG A 153 10.26 -0.81 13.58
N THR A 154 10.05 -1.16 14.85
CA THR A 154 10.82 -2.21 15.52
C THR A 154 10.56 -3.59 14.92
N LEU A 155 9.29 -3.91 14.63
CA LEU A 155 8.90 -5.18 14.01
C LEU A 155 9.42 -5.34 12.57
N ASP A 156 9.38 -4.25 11.78
CA ASP A 156 9.97 -4.17 10.44
C ASP A 156 11.48 -4.44 10.48
N ALA A 157 12.21 -3.68 11.31
CA ALA A 157 13.66 -3.77 11.41
C ALA A 157 14.16 -5.12 11.97
N GLY A 158 13.35 -5.81 12.78
CA GLY A 158 13.73 -7.10 13.38
C GLY A 158 15.06 -6.99 14.13
N ARG A 159 16.01 -7.87 13.81
CA ARG A 159 17.35 -7.90 14.44
C ARG A 159 18.20 -6.65 14.27
N THR A 160 17.87 -5.77 13.31
CA THR A 160 18.61 -4.52 13.09
C THR A 160 17.97 -3.34 13.80
N ALA A 161 16.87 -3.53 14.55
CA ALA A 161 16.25 -2.46 15.31
C ALA A 161 17.24 -1.85 16.30
N LEU A 162 17.14 -0.53 16.52
CA LEU A 162 18.01 0.24 17.43
C LEU A 162 19.51 -0.05 17.21
N ASP A 163 19.96 0.10 15.96
CA ASP A 163 21.36 -0.10 15.56
C ASP A 163 21.90 -1.50 15.92
N GLY A 164 21.07 -2.53 15.71
CA GLY A 164 21.43 -3.93 16.00
C GLY A 164 21.22 -4.36 17.45
N HIS A 165 20.50 -3.55 18.25
CA HIS A 165 20.15 -3.84 19.64
C HIS A 165 18.63 -3.90 19.81
N PRO A 166 17.94 -4.84 19.16
CA PRO A 166 16.49 -4.94 19.24
C PRO A 166 16.05 -5.13 20.70
N PRO A 167 14.98 -4.46 21.16
CA PRO A 167 14.53 -4.61 22.53
C PRO A 167 13.94 -6.01 22.75
N ASP A 168 14.12 -6.58 23.95
CA ASP A 168 13.52 -7.87 24.31
C ASP A 168 11.99 -7.81 24.44
N VAL A 169 11.47 -6.62 24.74
CA VAL A 169 10.04 -6.37 24.91
C VAL A 169 9.59 -5.16 24.09
N LEU A 170 8.39 -5.24 23.56
CA LEU A 170 7.71 -4.17 22.85
C LEU A 170 6.80 -3.41 23.82
N PRO A 171 6.75 -2.07 23.73
CA PRO A 171 5.76 -1.31 24.49
C PRO A 171 4.37 -1.70 24.01
N SER A 172 3.48 -1.93 24.97
CA SER A 172 2.06 -2.18 24.72
C SER A 172 1.25 -1.30 25.68
N GLY A 173 -0.03 -1.06 25.37
CA GLY A 173 -0.94 -0.35 26.27
C GLY A 173 -1.26 -1.06 27.60
N GLY A 174 -0.49 -2.08 27.96
CA GLY A 174 -0.66 -2.89 29.16
C GLY A 174 0.59 -3.72 29.46
N THR A 175 0.44 -5.05 29.44
CA THR A 175 1.54 -5.98 29.75
C THR A 175 2.60 -5.97 28.66
N PRO A 176 3.90 -5.80 28.98
CA PRO A 176 4.98 -5.90 28.01
C PRO A 176 4.87 -7.16 27.14
N VAL A 177 4.99 -6.99 25.83
CA VAL A 177 4.90 -8.09 24.87
C VAL A 177 6.31 -8.50 24.48
N ALA A 178 6.64 -9.79 24.51
CA ALA A 178 7.95 -10.25 24.04
C ALA A 178 8.15 -9.88 22.56
N ASN A 179 9.32 -9.35 22.21
CA ASN A 179 9.63 -9.00 20.83
C ASN A 179 9.90 -10.27 20.01
N PHE A 180 8.86 -10.79 19.38
CA PHE A 180 8.90 -11.99 18.54
C PHE A 180 9.71 -11.81 17.24
N ARG A 181 10.12 -10.59 16.91
CA ARG A 181 10.92 -10.26 15.70
C ARG A 181 12.38 -9.95 16.01
N LYS A 182 12.81 -9.98 17.28
CA LYS A 182 14.16 -9.54 17.68
C LYS A 182 15.30 -10.30 16.98
N ASP A 183 15.11 -11.57 16.63
CA ASP A 183 16.12 -12.38 15.93
C ASP A 183 15.84 -12.49 14.42
N ALA A 184 14.72 -11.94 13.97
CA ALA A 184 14.24 -12.10 12.60
C ALA A 184 14.90 -11.10 11.64
N PRO A 185 15.00 -11.41 10.34
CA PRO A 185 15.48 -10.45 9.34
C PRO A 185 14.57 -9.25 9.20
N VAL A 186 15.11 -8.16 8.67
CA VAL A 186 14.34 -7.00 8.19
C VAL A 186 13.23 -7.49 7.24
N GLN A 187 12.03 -6.94 7.34
CA GLN A 187 10.96 -7.24 6.40
C GLN A 187 11.36 -6.83 4.97
N THR A 188 11.01 -7.67 4.00
CA THR A 188 11.25 -7.39 2.58
C THR A 188 10.00 -7.69 1.77
N LEU A 189 9.72 -6.87 0.75
CA LEU A 189 8.60 -7.04 -0.19
C LEU A 189 9.09 -7.55 -1.55
N LEU A 190 10.25 -7.07 -2.01
CA LEU A 190 10.84 -7.48 -3.30
C LEU A 190 11.74 -8.71 -3.17
N GLY A 191 12.26 -8.99 -1.98
CA GLY A 191 13.34 -9.95 -1.80
C GLY A 191 14.67 -9.46 -2.41
N VAL A 192 15.73 -10.25 -2.25
CA VAL A 192 17.11 -9.81 -2.57
C VAL A 192 17.32 -9.59 -4.07
N GLU A 193 16.99 -10.58 -4.91
CA GLU A 193 17.29 -10.54 -6.35
C GLU A 193 16.51 -9.43 -7.06
N GLN A 194 15.19 -9.37 -6.83
CA GLN A 194 14.34 -8.40 -7.51
C GLN A 194 14.60 -6.98 -7.02
N LYS A 195 14.90 -6.76 -5.73
CA LYS A 195 15.31 -5.43 -5.24
C LYS A 195 16.58 -4.96 -5.95
N ALA A 196 17.61 -5.81 -6.02
CA ALA A 196 18.83 -5.47 -6.73
C ALA A 196 18.58 -5.14 -8.21
N TRP A 197 17.74 -5.94 -8.87
CA TRP A 197 17.30 -5.68 -10.25
C TRP A 197 16.56 -4.34 -10.36
N PHE A 198 15.61 -4.05 -9.48
CA PHE A 198 14.82 -2.82 -9.50
C PHE A 198 15.69 -1.57 -9.35
N LEU A 199 16.62 -1.59 -8.37
CA LEU A 199 17.57 -0.50 -8.16
C LEU A 199 18.51 -0.32 -9.38
N ASP A 200 18.95 -1.41 -10.02
CA ASP A 200 19.72 -1.34 -11.28
C ASP A 200 18.90 -0.73 -12.44
N GLN A 201 17.61 -1.10 -12.58
CA GLN A 201 16.73 -0.49 -13.58
C GLN A 201 16.59 1.02 -13.37
N LEU A 202 16.41 1.45 -12.11
CA LEU A 202 16.34 2.86 -11.74
C LEU A 202 17.63 3.61 -12.11
N ARG A 203 18.80 3.07 -11.75
CA ARG A 203 20.12 3.67 -12.06
C ARG A 203 20.38 3.78 -13.56
N ARG A 204 20.00 2.77 -14.34
CA ARG A 204 20.23 2.73 -15.79
C ARG A 204 19.24 3.56 -16.59
N SER A 205 18.06 3.83 -16.04
CA SER A 205 17.02 4.55 -16.77
C SER A 205 17.48 5.96 -17.14
N ARG A 206 17.33 6.28 -18.42
CA ARG A 206 17.52 7.64 -18.97
C ARG A 206 16.20 8.26 -19.41
N ALA A 207 15.07 7.62 -19.10
CA ALA A 207 13.75 8.15 -19.40
C ALA A 207 13.45 9.38 -18.54
N THR A 208 12.60 10.27 -19.07
CA THR A 208 12.08 11.43 -18.32
C THR A 208 11.37 10.98 -17.04
N TRP A 209 10.48 9.99 -17.16
CA TRP A 209 9.69 9.43 -16.07
C TRP A 209 10.05 7.96 -15.82
N LYS A 210 10.26 7.64 -14.55
CA LYS A 210 10.47 6.28 -14.05
C LYS A 210 9.22 5.94 -13.27
N VAL A 211 8.30 5.25 -13.94
CA VAL A 211 7.02 4.85 -13.38
C VAL A 211 7.20 3.48 -12.75
N TRP A 212 7.13 3.42 -11.43
CA TRP A 212 7.10 2.18 -10.68
C TRP A 212 5.66 1.65 -10.63
N GLY A 213 5.42 0.60 -11.41
CA GLY A 213 4.21 -0.20 -11.32
C GLY A 213 4.34 -1.17 -10.15
N ASN A 214 3.66 -0.86 -9.06
CA ASN A 214 3.70 -1.57 -7.79
C ASN A 214 2.28 -2.00 -7.43
N SER A 215 2.05 -3.22 -6.95
CA SER A 215 0.69 -3.58 -6.52
C SER A 215 0.31 -2.92 -5.19
N LEU A 216 1.29 -2.71 -4.31
CA LEU A 216 1.12 -2.26 -2.93
C LEU A 216 1.26 -0.74 -2.74
N GLY A 217 0.52 -0.18 -1.79
CA GLY A 217 0.61 1.24 -1.43
C GLY A 217 1.97 1.65 -0.88
N THR A 218 2.38 2.91 -1.13
CA THR A 218 3.70 3.44 -0.69
C THR A 218 3.66 4.63 0.27
N LEU A 219 2.49 5.24 0.43
CA LEU A 219 2.29 6.41 1.30
C LEU A 219 1.95 5.95 2.72
N ASP A 220 2.53 6.55 3.75
CA ASP A 220 2.24 6.18 5.14
C ASP A 220 0.78 6.39 5.52
N SER A 221 0.25 5.47 6.34
CA SER A 221 -1.05 5.57 7.01
C SER A 221 -0.79 5.86 8.48
N ARG A 222 -0.94 7.12 8.90
CA ARG A 222 -0.56 7.58 10.24
C ARG A 222 -1.71 8.32 10.92
N VAL A 223 -1.78 8.21 12.24
CA VAL A 223 -2.75 8.87 13.12
C VAL A 223 -1.99 9.54 14.28
N ASP A 224 -2.51 10.64 14.83
CA ASP A 224 -1.93 11.36 15.97
C ASP A 224 -2.72 11.21 17.28
N PRO A 225 -2.83 9.98 17.85
CA PRO A 225 -3.60 9.72 19.07
C PRO A 225 -3.09 10.50 20.29
N GLN A 226 -1.85 11.03 20.28
CA GLN A 226 -1.34 11.93 21.31
C GLN A 226 -2.17 13.22 21.45
N ASN A 227 -2.99 13.56 20.45
CA ASN A 227 -3.90 14.72 20.48
C ASN A 227 -5.31 14.40 20.98
N LEU A 228 -5.55 13.18 21.48
CA LEU A 228 -6.83 12.79 22.08
C LEU A 228 -7.13 13.62 23.36
N PRO A 229 -8.37 14.14 23.51
CA PRO A 229 -8.78 14.77 24.75
C PRO A 229 -8.77 13.80 25.93
N THR A 230 -8.36 14.30 27.10
CA THR A 230 -8.45 13.54 28.35
C THR A 230 -9.88 13.09 28.61
N GLY A 231 -10.06 11.82 28.96
CA GLY A 231 -11.37 11.23 29.29
C GLY A 231 -12.16 10.70 28.09
N LEU A 232 -11.70 10.90 26.84
CA LEU A 232 -12.37 10.34 25.67
C LEU A 232 -12.11 8.84 25.51
N SER A 233 -10.90 8.37 25.80
CA SER A 233 -10.52 6.95 25.81
C SER A 233 -9.43 6.72 26.87
N ALA A 234 -8.87 5.51 26.92
CA ALA A 234 -7.63 5.26 27.65
C ALA A 234 -6.51 6.21 27.18
N ALA A 235 -5.50 6.44 28.01
CA ALA A 235 -4.33 7.19 27.60
C ALA A 235 -3.60 6.44 26.49
N TRP A 236 -3.17 7.16 25.45
CA TRP A 236 -2.37 6.57 24.38
C TRP A 236 -1.03 6.08 24.95
N PRO A 237 -0.68 4.79 24.80
CA PRO A 237 0.52 4.24 25.41
C PRO A 237 1.80 4.42 24.57
N GLY A 238 1.67 4.81 23.30
CA GLY A 238 2.81 5.03 22.40
C GLY A 238 3.50 6.36 22.64
N GLN A 239 4.73 6.49 22.11
CA GLN A 239 5.55 7.71 22.28
C GLN A 239 5.21 8.84 21.30
N GLY A 240 4.42 8.55 20.27
CA GLY A 240 4.03 9.53 19.28
C GLY A 240 2.84 9.06 18.48
N TYR A 241 3.02 8.93 17.17
CA TYR A 241 1.96 8.56 16.25
C TYR A 241 1.60 7.07 16.32
N ALA A 242 0.43 6.75 15.78
CA ALA A 242 0.01 5.40 15.48
C ALA A 242 -0.06 5.17 13.97
N CYS A 243 -0.02 3.91 13.57
CA CYS A 243 -0.29 3.48 12.21
C CYS A 243 -1.42 2.45 12.20
N PHE A 244 -2.12 2.34 11.06
CA PHE A 244 -2.98 1.20 10.84
C PHE A 244 -2.09 -0.04 10.68
N GLY A 245 -2.32 -1.08 11.48
CA GLY A 245 -1.62 -2.36 11.36
C GLY A 245 -2.18 -3.22 10.22
N GLY A 246 -1.44 -4.27 9.84
CA GLY A 246 -1.88 -5.27 8.85
C GLY A 246 -1.65 -4.87 7.39
N GLY A 247 -1.82 -5.84 6.48
CA GLY A 247 -1.78 -5.65 5.01
C GLY A 247 -0.38 -5.78 4.40
N GLY A 248 0.65 -5.23 5.05
CA GLY A 248 2.04 -5.47 4.64
C GLY A 248 2.46 -4.78 3.36
N ASP A 249 2.08 -3.53 3.17
CA ASP A 249 2.56 -2.69 2.08
C ASP A 249 3.82 -1.89 2.48
N TYR A 250 4.23 -0.94 1.65
CA TYR A 250 5.43 -0.15 1.92
C TYR A 250 5.22 0.89 3.04
N ALA A 251 4.01 1.09 3.56
CA ALA A 251 3.80 1.85 4.79
C ALA A 251 4.21 1.08 6.05
N THR A 252 4.41 -0.24 5.96
CA THR A 252 4.93 -1.04 7.08
C THR A 252 6.33 -1.59 6.84
N ALA A 253 6.79 -1.69 5.58
CA ALA A 253 8.17 -2.05 5.22
C ALA A 253 9.12 -0.83 5.19
N TYR A 254 9.29 -0.17 6.34
CA TYR A 254 10.02 1.12 6.44
C TYR A 254 11.47 1.02 5.93
N ALA A 255 12.19 -0.04 6.30
CA ALA A 255 13.58 -0.22 5.93
C ALA A 255 13.77 -0.38 4.42
N GLU A 256 12.98 -1.26 3.78
CA GLU A 256 13.09 -1.47 2.33
C GLU A 256 12.60 -0.27 1.52
N ARG A 257 11.49 0.37 1.93
CA ARG A 257 11.05 1.64 1.32
C ARG A 257 12.13 2.71 1.43
N GLY A 258 12.75 2.82 2.61
CA GLY A 258 13.82 3.75 2.90
C GLY A 258 15.04 3.53 2.00
N GLU A 259 15.48 2.28 1.85
CA GLU A 259 16.59 1.90 0.97
C GLU A 259 16.34 2.32 -0.49
N ILE A 260 15.13 2.05 -1.01
CA ILE A 260 14.75 2.44 -2.37
C ILE A 260 14.83 3.97 -2.52
N TYR A 261 14.26 4.72 -1.58
CA TYR A 261 14.23 6.18 -1.66
C TYR A 261 15.60 6.82 -1.44
N ASP A 262 16.45 6.22 -0.61
CA ASP A 262 17.85 6.64 -0.46
C ASP A 262 18.60 6.50 -1.79
N VAL A 263 18.41 5.40 -2.53
CA VAL A 263 19.01 5.23 -3.87
C VAL A 263 18.49 6.28 -4.85
N VAL A 264 17.18 6.52 -4.89
CA VAL A 264 16.59 7.57 -5.76
C VAL A 264 17.23 8.93 -5.47
N ARG A 265 17.40 9.27 -4.19
CA ARG A 265 18.04 10.51 -3.76
C ARG A 265 19.52 10.56 -4.11
N ALA A 266 20.29 9.56 -3.71
CA ALA A 266 21.75 9.53 -3.83
C ALA A 266 22.22 9.52 -5.29
N GLU A 267 21.48 8.84 -6.17
CA GLU A 267 21.79 8.74 -7.60
C GLU A 267 21.20 9.91 -8.43
N GLY A 268 20.53 10.87 -7.77
CA GLY A 268 19.95 12.03 -8.43
C GLY A 268 18.82 11.70 -9.41
N ILE A 269 18.04 10.65 -9.12
CA ILE A 269 16.98 10.15 -10.01
C ILE A 269 15.77 11.09 -9.97
N THR A 270 15.52 11.78 -11.08
CA THR A 270 14.36 12.69 -11.23
C THR A 270 13.15 11.99 -11.84
N GLY A 271 11.94 12.53 -11.67
CA GLY A 271 10.75 12.01 -12.34
C GLY A 271 10.35 10.59 -11.89
N PHE A 272 10.60 10.27 -10.62
CA PHE A 272 10.17 9.04 -9.99
C PHE A 272 8.68 9.13 -9.62
N VAL A 273 7.88 8.21 -10.15
CA VAL A 273 6.42 8.16 -9.99
C VAL A 273 6.02 6.75 -9.59
N THR A 274 5.24 6.58 -8.53
CA THR A 274 4.65 5.29 -8.16
C THR A 274 3.17 5.25 -8.54
N VAL A 275 2.72 4.15 -9.13
CA VAL A 275 1.31 3.85 -9.32
C VAL A 275 0.99 2.50 -8.68
N SER A 276 -0.08 2.44 -7.88
CA SER A 276 -0.46 1.23 -7.16
C SER A 276 -1.96 1.08 -6.88
N GLY A 277 -2.36 -0.08 -6.35
CA GLY A 277 -3.72 -0.41 -5.93
C GLY A 277 -3.74 -0.96 -4.50
N ASP A 278 -4.33 -2.15 -4.32
CA ASP A 278 -4.46 -2.93 -3.07
C ASP A 278 -5.32 -2.29 -1.97
N ARG A 279 -5.13 -1.01 -1.64
CA ARG A 279 -5.78 -0.34 -0.49
C ARG A 279 -7.29 -0.14 -0.59
N HIS A 280 -7.89 -0.38 -1.75
CA HIS A 280 -9.29 -0.07 -2.06
C HIS A 280 -9.66 1.39 -1.72
N ALA A 281 -8.75 2.31 -2.05
CA ALA A 281 -8.83 3.71 -1.68
C ALA A 281 -8.00 4.57 -2.65
N PHE A 282 -8.42 5.82 -2.87
CA PHE A 282 -7.63 6.79 -3.64
C PHE A 282 -6.66 7.53 -2.73
N TRP A 283 -5.39 7.58 -3.11
CA TRP A 283 -4.36 8.35 -2.40
C TRP A 283 -3.47 9.09 -3.39
N ALA A 284 -3.21 10.36 -3.15
CA ALA A 284 -2.15 11.09 -3.83
C ALA A 284 -1.20 11.74 -2.83
N GLY A 285 0.09 11.63 -3.08
CA GLY A 285 1.09 12.17 -2.16
C GLY A 285 2.52 12.13 -2.67
N LEU A 286 3.42 12.56 -1.80
CA LEU A 286 4.85 12.65 -2.04
C LEU A 286 5.55 11.41 -1.45
N SER A 287 6.39 10.76 -2.24
CA SER A 287 7.19 9.59 -1.79
C SER A 287 8.33 10.06 -0.91
N ALA A 288 8.24 9.84 0.41
CA ALA A 288 9.26 10.22 1.38
C ALA A 288 9.66 9.02 2.25
N LYS A 289 10.94 8.96 2.64
CA LYS A 289 11.48 7.88 3.48
C LYS A 289 10.91 7.91 4.90
N SER A 290 10.69 9.11 5.40
CA SER A 290 10.25 9.38 6.76
C SER A 290 9.37 10.62 6.80
N LEU A 291 8.57 10.71 7.86
CA LEU A 291 7.71 11.84 8.19
C LEU A 291 8.21 12.51 9.49
N PRO A 292 7.79 13.75 9.77
CA PRO A 292 8.09 14.41 11.04
C PRO A 292 7.76 13.52 12.24
N PRO A 293 8.58 13.55 13.31
CA PRO A 293 9.67 14.50 13.56
C PRO A 293 10.99 14.16 12.84
N LEU A 294 11.07 13.04 12.12
CA LEU A 294 12.24 12.71 11.31
C LEU A 294 12.29 13.61 10.05
N PRO A 295 13.47 13.77 9.42
CA PRO A 295 13.60 14.58 8.22
C PRO A 295 12.61 14.19 7.13
N PHE A 296 11.83 15.16 6.66
CA PHE A 296 10.91 15.00 5.54
C PHE A 296 11.57 15.46 4.24
N ASP A 297 11.96 14.50 3.39
CA ASP A 297 12.65 14.77 2.12
C ASP A 297 12.08 13.91 0.97
N PRO A 298 11.01 14.37 0.31
CA PRO A 298 10.34 13.60 -0.73
C PRO A 298 11.16 13.50 -2.02
N VAL A 299 11.20 12.31 -2.63
CA VAL A 299 11.97 11.97 -3.84
C VAL A 299 11.11 11.73 -5.07
N GLY A 300 9.80 11.57 -4.91
CA GLY A 300 8.87 11.29 -5.99
C GLY A 300 7.42 11.61 -5.64
N VAL A 301 6.51 11.23 -6.53
CA VAL A 301 5.05 11.31 -6.33
C VAL A 301 4.44 9.91 -6.40
N ALA A 302 3.39 9.66 -5.65
CA ALA A 302 2.69 8.37 -5.63
C ALA A 302 1.19 8.57 -5.80
N PHE A 303 0.59 7.66 -6.58
CA PHE A 303 -0.84 7.62 -6.86
C PHE A 303 -1.36 6.20 -6.62
N ILE A 304 -2.25 6.06 -5.64
CA ILE A 304 -2.92 4.80 -5.31
C ILE A 304 -4.35 4.91 -5.84
N THR A 305 -4.77 3.96 -6.68
CA THR A 305 -6.12 3.95 -7.24
C THR A 305 -7.12 3.26 -6.31
N GLY A 306 -8.35 3.76 -6.30
CA GLY A 306 -9.49 3.09 -5.69
C GLY A 306 -9.77 1.72 -6.33
N SER A 307 -10.55 0.92 -5.62
CA SER A 307 -11.01 -0.38 -6.10
C SER A 307 -12.03 -0.22 -7.22
N VAL A 308 -12.06 -1.17 -8.16
CA VAL A 308 -13.15 -1.23 -9.14
C VAL A 308 -14.47 -1.60 -8.45
N SER A 309 -14.43 -2.57 -7.54
CA SER A 309 -15.62 -3.07 -6.85
C SER A 309 -15.38 -3.70 -5.47
N ALA A 310 -14.13 -3.92 -5.08
CA ALA A 310 -13.81 -4.53 -3.80
C ALA A 310 -14.15 -3.56 -2.64
N PRO A 311 -14.88 -3.98 -1.60
CA PRO A 311 -15.24 -3.10 -0.49
C PRO A 311 -14.02 -2.48 0.20
N GLY A 312 -14.09 -1.17 0.46
CA GLY A 312 -13.08 -0.42 1.20
C GLY A 312 -13.34 -0.38 2.71
N ILE A 313 -12.45 0.28 3.45
CA ILE A 313 -12.52 0.32 4.92
C ILE A 313 -13.72 1.12 5.43
N VAL A 314 -14.16 2.15 4.70
CA VAL A 314 -15.32 2.97 5.08
C VAL A 314 -16.58 2.11 5.14
N GLU A 315 -16.80 1.26 4.14
CA GLU A 315 -17.94 0.32 4.12
C GLU A 315 -17.86 -0.67 5.28
N ALA A 316 -16.66 -1.17 5.57
CA ALA A 316 -16.46 -2.05 6.73
C ALA A 316 -16.81 -1.35 8.05
N TYR A 317 -16.41 -0.09 8.23
CA TYR A 317 -16.67 0.67 9.45
C TYR A 317 -18.14 1.10 9.62
N GLU A 318 -18.82 1.48 8.53
CA GLU A 318 -20.27 1.77 8.54
C GLU A 318 -21.06 0.61 9.17
N HIS A 319 -20.67 -0.63 8.86
CA HIS A 319 -21.36 -1.83 9.32
C HIS A 319 -20.82 -2.44 10.62
N ARG A 320 -19.50 -2.45 10.82
CA ARG A 320 -18.84 -3.27 11.87
C ARG A 320 -18.27 -2.47 13.01
N PHE A 321 -17.99 -1.18 12.84
CA PHE A 321 -17.42 -0.38 13.93
C PHE A 321 -18.49 -0.22 15.04
N PRO A 322 -18.18 -0.47 16.33
CA PRO A 322 -19.18 -0.39 17.38
C PRO A 322 -19.79 1.02 17.50
N LYS A 323 -21.10 1.10 17.72
CA LYS A 323 -21.84 2.37 17.71
C LYS A 323 -21.55 3.22 18.95
N ASP A 324 -21.25 2.56 20.05
CA ASP A 324 -20.98 3.11 21.38
C ASP A 324 -19.47 3.24 21.68
N HIS A 325 -18.59 2.87 20.73
CA HIS A 325 -17.16 3.00 20.94
C HIS A 325 -16.77 4.49 21.08
N PRO A 326 -16.03 4.91 22.12
CA PRO A 326 -15.74 6.32 22.37
C PRO A 326 -14.97 7.01 21.24
N LEU A 327 -14.12 6.26 20.52
CA LEU A 327 -13.37 6.76 19.36
C LEU A 327 -14.12 6.67 18.03
N ARG A 328 -15.40 6.26 18.01
CA ARG A 328 -16.16 6.08 16.76
C ARG A 328 -16.08 7.29 15.83
N ALA A 329 -16.20 8.50 16.39
CA ALA A 329 -16.17 9.76 15.63
C ALA A 329 -14.86 10.01 14.86
N LEU A 330 -13.78 9.28 15.16
CA LEU A 330 -12.53 9.34 14.40
C LEU A 330 -12.59 8.54 13.10
N TYR A 331 -13.43 7.50 13.04
CA TYR A 331 -13.53 6.60 11.89
C TYR A 331 -14.81 6.87 11.10
N VAL A 332 -15.93 7.03 11.80
CA VAL A 332 -17.26 7.30 11.27
C VAL A 332 -17.89 8.43 12.07
N ALA A 333 -17.98 9.63 11.48
CA ALA A 333 -18.69 10.75 12.09
C ALA A 333 -20.19 10.65 11.81
N ASP A 334 -21.02 11.09 12.75
CA ASP A 334 -22.47 11.27 12.56
C ASP A 334 -22.78 12.76 12.54
N VAL A 335 -23.07 13.28 11.35
CA VAL A 335 -23.35 14.71 11.13
C VAL A 335 -24.69 14.84 10.42
N ALA A 336 -25.62 15.56 11.05
CA ALA A 336 -26.99 15.74 10.53
C ALA A 336 -27.72 14.41 10.22
N GLY A 337 -27.47 13.37 11.01
CA GLY A 337 -28.07 12.04 10.83
C GLY A 337 -27.46 11.23 9.68
N GLN A 338 -26.33 11.65 9.13
CA GLN A 338 -25.59 10.94 8.09
C GLN A 338 -24.24 10.46 8.60
N GLN A 339 -23.89 9.22 8.26
CA GLN A 339 -22.55 8.69 8.48
C GLN A 339 -21.57 9.28 7.46
N LYS A 340 -20.43 9.74 7.96
CA LYS A 340 -19.38 10.39 7.18
C LYS A 340 -18.03 9.72 7.44
N ALA A 341 -17.23 9.59 6.38
CA ALA A 341 -15.92 8.92 6.40
C ALA A 341 -14.84 9.73 7.14
N ALA A 342 -14.99 9.91 8.45
CA ALA A 342 -14.07 10.66 9.29
C ALA A 342 -12.65 10.08 9.29
N VAL A 343 -12.48 8.80 8.93
CA VAL A 343 -11.17 8.16 8.73
C VAL A 343 -10.30 8.89 7.69
N ASN A 344 -10.91 9.55 6.67
CA ASN A 344 -10.16 10.40 5.73
C ASN A 344 -9.52 11.57 6.48
N LEU A 345 -10.28 12.24 7.34
CA LEU A 345 -9.77 13.32 8.20
C LEU A 345 -8.74 12.79 9.20
N LEU A 346 -8.94 11.61 9.75
CA LEU A 346 -8.06 11.04 10.77
C LEU A 346 -6.65 10.81 10.25
N LEU A 347 -6.54 10.24 9.05
CA LEU A 347 -5.28 9.87 8.42
C LEU A 347 -4.60 11.06 7.71
N HIS A 348 -5.36 12.07 7.29
CA HIS A 348 -4.83 13.23 6.57
C HIS A 348 -4.59 14.45 7.47
N HIS A 349 -5.49 14.72 8.41
CA HIS A 349 -5.55 15.97 9.18
C HIS A 349 -5.42 15.76 10.70
N GLY A 350 -5.86 14.61 11.22
CA GLY A 350 -5.64 14.19 12.60
C GLY A 350 -6.86 14.27 13.51
N VAL A 351 -6.67 13.85 14.76
CA VAL A 351 -7.71 13.64 15.78
C VAL A 351 -8.54 14.90 16.03
N ARG A 352 -7.89 16.06 16.17
CA ARG A 352 -8.60 17.33 16.47
C ARG A 352 -9.56 17.73 15.34
N THR A 353 -9.16 17.49 14.10
CA THR A 353 -10.00 17.73 12.92
C THR A 353 -11.24 16.82 12.92
N CYS A 354 -11.08 15.53 13.21
CA CYS A 354 -12.24 14.62 13.30
C CYS A 354 -13.25 15.08 14.36
N LEU A 355 -12.78 15.44 15.56
CA LEU A 355 -13.65 15.85 16.67
C LEU A 355 -14.37 17.17 16.38
N GLU A 356 -13.70 18.13 15.75
CA GLU A 356 -14.32 19.38 15.34
C GLU A 356 -15.36 19.17 14.23
N TYR A 357 -15.07 18.29 13.27
CA TYR A 357 -16.03 17.94 12.23
C TYR A 357 -17.27 17.24 12.80
N GLN A 358 -17.10 16.28 13.71
CA GLN A 358 -18.20 15.63 14.43
C GLN A 358 -19.09 16.64 15.16
N ARG A 359 -18.51 17.70 15.71
CA ARG A 359 -19.23 18.73 16.47
C ARG A 359 -19.99 19.71 15.58
N THR A 360 -19.44 20.05 14.41
CA THR A 360 -19.90 21.19 13.60
C THR A 360 -20.51 20.82 12.25
N GLY A 361 -20.08 19.69 11.67
CA GLY A 361 -20.32 19.35 10.28
C GLY A 361 -19.57 20.21 9.26
N ASP A 362 -18.71 21.15 9.69
CA ASP A 362 -17.98 22.05 8.80
C ASP A 362 -16.55 21.51 8.56
N ALA A 363 -16.37 20.85 7.42
CA ALA A 363 -15.08 20.28 7.03
C ALA A 363 -13.99 21.36 6.82
N ALA A 364 -14.35 22.53 6.30
CA ALA A 364 -13.39 23.61 6.10
C ALA A 364 -12.92 24.21 7.42
N ALA A 365 -13.81 24.30 8.42
CA ALA A 365 -13.45 24.69 9.78
C ALA A 365 -12.57 23.65 10.47
N ALA A 366 -12.96 22.38 10.38
CA ALA A 366 -12.22 21.28 10.98
C ALA A 366 -10.77 21.19 10.45
N ARG A 367 -10.55 21.37 9.14
CA ARG A 367 -9.21 21.36 8.52
C ARG A 367 -8.30 22.51 8.98
N ARG A 368 -8.82 23.56 9.63
CA ARG A 368 -7.96 24.57 10.26
C ARG A 368 -7.25 24.06 11.52
N LEU A 369 -7.68 22.92 12.05
CA LEU A 369 -7.09 22.25 13.20
C LEU A 369 -6.13 21.11 12.81
N SER A 370 -5.82 20.96 11.51
CA SER A 370 -4.96 19.90 11.02
C SER A 370 -3.59 19.94 11.70
N ASN A 371 -3.06 18.76 12.00
CA ASN A 371 -1.70 18.59 12.47
C ASN A 371 -0.75 18.58 11.26
N PRO A 372 0.06 19.64 11.02
CA PRO A 372 0.90 19.73 9.83
C PRO A 372 2.01 18.68 9.80
N ASP A 373 2.38 18.16 10.97
CA ASP A 373 3.41 17.14 11.09
C ASP A 373 2.87 15.75 10.80
N LEU A 374 1.56 15.50 10.90
CA LEU A 374 0.96 14.16 10.78
C LEU A 374 1.19 13.53 9.40
N ALA A 375 0.78 14.21 8.33
CA ALA A 375 0.79 13.65 6.98
C ALA A 375 1.19 14.70 5.92
N PRO A 376 2.35 15.37 6.06
CA PRO A 376 2.80 16.37 5.08
C PRO A 376 3.07 15.78 3.69
N HIS A 377 3.13 14.44 3.58
CA HIS A 377 3.22 13.72 2.33
C HIS A 377 1.89 13.61 1.58
N LEU A 378 0.74 13.73 2.23
CA LEU A 378 -0.56 13.52 1.58
C LEU A 378 -1.14 14.80 1.00
N ALA A 379 -1.60 14.72 -0.24
CA ALA A 379 -2.37 15.75 -0.91
C ALA A 379 -3.86 15.37 -1.08
N PHE A 380 -4.19 14.07 -1.03
CA PHE A 380 -5.56 13.57 -1.15
C PHE A 380 -5.69 12.18 -0.55
N LEU A 381 -6.84 11.93 0.07
CA LEU A 381 -7.15 10.65 0.69
C LEU A 381 -8.65 10.34 0.68
N ASP A 382 -9.08 9.39 -0.16
CA ASP A 382 -10.44 8.83 -0.11
C ASP A 382 -10.41 7.33 0.21
N MET A 383 -10.65 7.00 1.47
CA MET A 383 -10.70 5.63 1.99
C MET A 383 -11.98 4.86 1.63
N GLY A 384 -12.94 5.50 0.95
CA GLY A 384 -14.20 4.89 0.52
C GLY A 384 -14.46 4.98 -0.98
N GLY A 385 -13.48 5.45 -1.76
CA GLY A 385 -13.62 5.70 -3.19
C GLY A 385 -13.46 4.45 -4.04
N HIS A 386 -14.38 4.26 -5.00
CA HIS A 386 -14.29 3.24 -6.05
C HIS A 386 -14.07 3.91 -7.40
N GLY A 387 -13.33 3.26 -8.30
CA GLY A 387 -13.14 3.71 -9.67
C GLY A 387 -11.76 3.37 -10.21
N TYR A 388 -11.16 4.31 -10.93
CA TYR A 388 -9.87 4.11 -11.58
C TYR A 388 -9.09 5.42 -11.68
N ALA A 389 -7.80 5.30 -12.01
CA ALA A 389 -6.90 6.42 -12.23
C ALA A 389 -6.43 6.49 -13.70
N VAL A 390 -6.26 7.71 -14.21
CA VAL A 390 -5.69 7.96 -15.55
C VAL A 390 -4.41 8.78 -15.39
N LEU A 391 -3.27 8.18 -15.72
CA LEU A 391 -1.97 8.84 -15.70
C LEU A 391 -1.63 9.41 -17.09
N ARG A 392 -1.30 10.70 -17.15
CA ARG A 392 -0.82 11.41 -18.35
C ARG A 392 0.58 11.94 -18.09
N LEU A 393 1.50 11.67 -19.01
CA LEU A 393 2.91 12.04 -18.90
C LEU A 393 3.32 12.84 -20.13
N SER A 394 3.94 14.00 -19.91
CA SER A 394 4.57 14.83 -20.94
C SER A 394 6.06 15.03 -20.64
N ALA A 395 6.80 15.75 -21.48
CA ALA A 395 8.23 15.99 -21.26
C ALA A 395 8.53 16.76 -19.95
N ASP A 396 7.57 17.53 -19.45
CA ASP A 396 7.70 18.51 -18.39
C ASP A 396 6.74 18.31 -17.21
N ARG A 397 5.72 17.46 -17.31
CA ARG A 397 4.78 17.19 -16.21
C ARG A 397 4.22 15.76 -16.18
N VAL A 398 3.77 15.35 -14.99
CA VAL A 398 2.92 14.19 -14.74
C VAL A 398 1.59 14.67 -14.19
N GLU A 399 0.51 14.07 -14.66
CA GLU A 399 -0.86 14.30 -14.19
C GLU A 399 -1.53 12.95 -13.91
N CYS A 400 -2.10 12.79 -12.72
CA CYS A 400 -2.94 11.65 -12.37
C CYS A 400 -4.35 12.16 -12.08
N GLU A 401 -5.32 11.65 -12.83
CA GLU A 401 -6.74 11.93 -12.64
C GLU A 401 -7.40 10.74 -11.95
N PHE A 402 -7.93 10.95 -10.75
CA PHE A 402 -8.82 10.00 -10.10
C PHE A 402 -10.24 10.20 -10.59
N VAL A 403 -10.84 9.14 -11.10
CA VAL A 403 -12.23 9.09 -11.54
C VAL A 403 -12.97 8.21 -10.55
N CYS A 404 -13.68 8.84 -9.61
CA CYS A 404 -14.47 8.12 -8.62
C CYS A 404 -15.89 7.92 -9.12
N ILE A 405 -16.37 6.69 -9.06
CA ILE A 405 -17.77 6.34 -9.30
C ILE A 405 -18.51 6.23 -7.95
N PRO A 406 -19.85 6.29 -7.94
CA PRO A 406 -20.63 5.84 -6.79
C PRO A 406 -20.31 4.38 -6.45
N ARG A 407 -20.60 3.98 -5.20
CA ARG A 407 -20.43 2.60 -4.74
C ARG A 407 -21.13 1.66 -5.75
N PRO A 408 -20.42 0.67 -6.34
CA PRO A 408 -20.97 -0.19 -7.38
C PRO A 408 -21.84 -1.30 -6.77
N SER A 409 -22.88 -0.92 -6.02
CA SER A 409 -23.82 -1.84 -5.37
C SER A 409 -24.94 -2.32 -6.28
N GLU A 410 -25.20 -1.59 -7.37
CA GLU A 410 -26.23 -1.93 -8.35
C GLU A 410 -25.61 -1.94 -9.76
N PRO A 411 -26.02 -2.88 -10.64
CA PRO A 411 -25.56 -2.89 -12.01
C PRO A 411 -26.15 -1.71 -12.79
N THR A 412 -25.33 -1.06 -13.62
CA THR A 412 -25.82 -0.08 -14.60
C THR A 412 -26.00 -0.74 -15.97
N SER A 413 -27.06 -0.35 -16.69
CA SER A 413 -27.28 -0.72 -18.09
C SER A 413 -26.73 0.34 -19.06
N GLU A 414 -26.24 1.47 -18.54
CA GLU A 414 -25.70 2.56 -19.34
C GLU A 414 -24.32 2.20 -19.91
N ARG A 415 -24.08 2.63 -21.16
CA ARG A 415 -22.85 2.27 -21.89
C ARG A 415 -21.62 3.06 -21.44
N ASP A 416 -21.82 4.19 -20.80
CA ASP A 416 -20.76 5.06 -20.29
C ASP A 416 -20.27 4.66 -18.89
N GLY A 417 -20.85 3.60 -18.31
CA GLY A 417 -20.46 3.09 -16.99
C GLY A 417 -21.19 3.77 -15.83
N GLY A 418 -22.17 4.64 -16.10
CA GLY A 418 -22.97 5.31 -15.09
C GLY A 418 -22.34 6.60 -14.56
N PRO A 419 -22.93 7.20 -13.51
CA PRO A 419 -22.54 8.50 -13.00
C PRO A 419 -21.12 8.51 -12.39
N ILE A 420 -20.48 9.68 -12.45
CA ILE A 420 -19.24 9.98 -11.76
C ILE A 420 -19.54 10.73 -10.46
N ARG A 421 -18.94 10.31 -9.36
CA ARG A 421 -19.04 11.00 -8.06
C ARG A 421 -18.15 12.24 -8.05
N TYR A 422 -16.90 12.10 -8.49
CA TYR A 422 -15.98 13.23 -8.65
C TYR A 422 -14.82 12.89 -9.60
N ARG A 423 -14.14 13.93 -10.08
CA ARG A 423 -12.83 13.87 -10.74
C ARG A 423 -11.86 14.80 -10.04
N VAL A 424 -10.74 14.26 -9.58
CA VAL A 424 -9.66 15.04 -8.96
C VAL A 424 -8.37 14.80 -9.72
N VAL A 425 -7.72 15.88 -10.14
CA VAL A 425 -6.43 15.85 -10.86
C VAL A 425 -5.32 16.26 -9.92
N HIS A 426 -4.28 15.44 -9.88
CA HIS A 426 -3.02 15.70 -9.22
C HIS A 426 -1.92 15.88 -10.23
N ARG A 427 -1.15 16.97 -10.16
CA ARG A 427 -0.08 17.24 -11.12
C ARG A 427 1.22 17.66 -10.47
N ALA A 428 2.32 17.23 -11.06
CA ALA A 428 3.66 17.66 -10.69
C ALA A 428 4.46 18.03 -11.94
N ALA A 429 5.07 19.21 -11.92
CA ALA A 429 6.09 19.56 -12.88
C ALA A 429 7.35 18.73 -12.63
N ARG A 430 8.15 18.50 -13.67
CA ARG A 430 9.45 17.83 -13.56
C ARG A 430 10.36 18.63 -12.63
N TRP A 431 11.06 17.92 -11.75
CA TRP A 431 12.06 18.50 -10.84
C TRP A 431 13.49 18.18 -11.27
N PRO A 432 14.46 19.06 -10.97
CA PRO A 432 15.87 18.79 -11.19
C PRO A 432 16.40 17.76 -10.18
N SER A 433 17.60 17.23 -10.42
CA SER A 433 18.29 16.38 -9.44
C SER A 433 18.50 17.14 -8.13
N GLY A 434 18.27 16.46 -7.00
CA GLY A 434 18.26 17.08 -5.66
C GLY A 434 17.03 17.95 -5.36
N GLY A 435 16.22 18.31 -6.37
CA GLY A 435 14.96 19.03 -6.20
C GLY A 435 13.88 18.16 -5.55
N ARG A 436 12.88 18.81 -4.95
CA ARG A 436 11.70 18.16 -4.37
C ARG A 436 10.51 18.25 -5.32
N PRO A 437 9.74 17.17 -5.52
CA PRO A 437 8.47 17.25 -6.23
C PRO A 437 7.48 18.13 -5.45
N ARG A 438 6.56 18.76 -6.18
CA ARG A 438 5.40 19.46 -5.63
C ARG A 438 4.16 18.95 -6.34
N LEU A 439 3.12 18.65 -5.57
CA LEU A 439 1.83 18.24 -6.09
C LEU A 439 0.86 19.42 -6.00
N GLU A 440 0.23 19.71 -7.13
CA GLU A 440 -0.94 20.57 -7.20
C GLU A 440 -2.17 19.68 -7.35
N GLN A 441 -3.25 20.03 -6.66
CA GLN A 441 -4.53 19.33 -6.72
C GLN A 441 -5.59 20.25 -7.33
N LEU A 442 -6.46 19.67 -8.15
CA LEU A 442 -7.61 20.35 -8.74
C LEU A 442 -8.82 19.42 -8.72
N VAL A 443 -9.91 19.83 -8.07
CA VAL A 443 -11.21 19.19 -8.24
C VAL A 443 -11.80 19.68 -9.57
N VAL A 444 -12.01 18.76 -10.50
CA VAL A 444 -12.49 19.06 -11.86
C VAL A 444 -14.01 18.91 -11.95
N GLU A 445 -14.56 17.94 -11.23
CA GLU A 445 -15.98 17.60 -11.25
C GLU A 445 -16.38 17.00 -9.90
N GLY A 446 -17.61 17.25 -9.45
CA GLY A 446 -18.20 16.63 -8.27
C GLY A 446 -17.63 17.12 -6.94
N ASP A 447 -17.92 16.37 -5.88
CA ASP A 447 -17.51 16.68 -4.52
C ASP A 447 -16.82 15.47 -3.85
N PRO A 448 -15.51 15.55 -3.58
CA PRO A 448 -14.77 14.52 -2.85
C PRO A 448 -15.03 14.54 -1.32
N ASP A 449 -15.86 15.46 -0.81
CA ASP A 449 -16.28 15.56 0.59
C ASP A 449 -15.06 15.66 1.55
N LEU A 450 -14.90 14.68 2.44
CA LEU A 450 -13.84 14.64 3.44
C LEU A 450 -12.48 14.22 2.90
N ALA A 451 -12.34 13.94 1.60
CA ALA A 451 -11.10 13.44 1.02
C ALA A 451 -10.03 14.51 0.68
N LEU A 452 -10.39 15.79 0.80
CA LEU A 452 -9.46 16.92 0.64
C LEU A 452 -8.65 17.23 1.90
#